data_AF-A0AA42YUV3-F1
#
_entry.id   AF-A0AA42YUV3-F1
#
_cell.length_a   1.000
_cell.length_b   1.000
_cell.length_c   1.000
_cell.angle_alpha   90.00
_cell.angle_beta   90.00
_cell.angle_gamma   90.00
#
_symmetry.space_group_name_H-M   'P 1'
#
loop_
_entity.id
_entity.type
_entity.pdbx_description
1 polymer ?
#
loop_
_entity_poly.entity_id
_entity_poly.type
_entity_poly.pdbx_seq_one_letter_code
_entity_poly.pdbx_strand_id
1 'polypeptide(L)' 'MRFLVIGAGNIGSLYAAKLAQSGQEVTVLARGARLEQIRRHG' A
#
# COMPACT_ATOMS: atom_id res chain seq x y z
N MET A 1 12.72 -8.72 0.84
CA MET A 1 11.82 -9.02 1.99
C MET A 1 10.39 -8.77 1.51
N ARG A 2 9.38 -9.46 2.07
CA ARG A 2 7.97 -9.19 1.73
C ARG A 2 7.28 -8.45 2.86
N PHE A 3 6.61 -7.36 2.54
CA PHE A 3 5.88 -6.54 3.50
C PHE A 3 4.37 -6.59 3.23
N LEU A 4 3.59 -6.78 4.30
CA LEU A 4 2.15 -6.56 4.28
C LEU A 4 1.83 -5.32 5.10
N VAL A 5 1.23 -4.32 4.45
CA VAL A 5 0.72 -3.13 5.12
C VAL A 5 -0.79 -3.27 5.30
N ILE A 6 -1.22 -3.40 6.56
CA ILE A 6 -2.64 -3.50 6.91
C ILE A 6 -3.21 -2.09 7.08
N GLY A 7 -4.05 -1.68 6.13
CA GLY A 7 -4.67 -0.37 6.10
C GLY A 7 -3.92 0.62 5.21
N ALA A 8 -4.64 1.22 4.26
CA ALA A 8 -4.10 2.19 3.32
C ALA A 8 -4.52 3.64 3.66
N GLY A 9 -4.40 4.02 4.94
CA GLY A 9 -4.51 5.41 5.38
C GLY A 9 -3.25 6.21 5.03
N ASN A 10 -3.12 7.42 5.56
CA ASN A 10 -1.99 8.32 5.23
C ASN A 10 -0.63 7.67 5.51
N ILE A 11 -0.43 7.16 6.72
CA ILE A 11 0.85 6.57 7.15
C ILE A 11 1.11 5.24 6.44
N GLY A 12 0.12 4.36 6.38
CA GLY A 12 0.25 3.07 5.69
C GLY A 12 0.63 3.25 4.22
N SER A 13 0.01 4.21 3.53
CA SER A 13 0.32 4.52 2.13
C SER A 13 1.72 5.10 1.97
N LEU A 14 2.15 6.00 2.85
CA LEU A 14 3.49 6.60 2.83
C LEU A 14 4.58 5.55 2.94
N TYR A 15 4.47 4.64 3.91
CA TYR A 15 5.47 3.59 4.10
C TYR A 15 5.40 2.52 3.01
N ALA A 16 4.19 2.12 2.57
CA ALA A 16 4.04 1.20 1.45
C ALA A 16 4.75 1.72 0.20
N ALA A 17 4.56 3.00 -0.14
CA ALA A 17 5.22 3.64 -1.27
C ALA A 17 6.74 3.70 -1.10
N LYS A 18 7.24 4.11 0.07
CA LYS A 18 8.69 4.15 0.34
C LYS A 18 9.36 2.77 0.27
N LEU A 19 8.69 1.74 0.77
CA LEU A 19 9.17 0.36 0.70
C LEU A 19 9.15 -0.18 -0.73
N ALA A 20 8.09 0.12 -1.50
CA ALA A 20 8.04 -0.25 -2.91
C ALA A 20 9.15 0.44 -3.72
N GLN A 21 9.38 1.75 -3.46
CA GLN A 21 10.44 2.52 -4.12
C GLN A 21 11.86 2.03 -3.78
N SER A 22 12.07 1.38 -2.62
CA SER A 22 13.35 0.76 -2.28
C SER A 22 13.52 -0.66 -2.86
N GLY A 23 12.63 -1.09 -3.75
CA GLY A 23 12.69 -2.39 -4.43
C GLY A 23 12.19 -3.57 -3.57
N GLN A 24 11.49 -3.30 -2.46
CA GLN A 24 10.87 -4.36 -1.67
C GLN A 24 9.52 -4.77 -2.25
N GLU A 25 9.17 -6.05 -2.06
CA GLU A 25 7.84 -6.55 -2.41
C GLU A 25 6.84 -6.13 -1.33
N VAL A 26 5.83 -5.34 -1.72
CA VAL A 26 4.85 -4.76 -0.80
C VAL A 26 3.44 -5.10 -1.24
N THR A 27 2.65 -5.66 -0.33
CA THR A 27 1.20 -5.83 -0.49
C THR A 27 0.49 -4.90 0.48
N VAL A 28 -0.56 -4.21 0.01
CA VAL A 28 -1.39 -3.34 0.85
C VAL A 28 -2.79 -3.93 0.98
N LEU A 29 -3.21 -4.22 2.22
CA LEU A 29 -4.57 -4.64 2.51
C LEU A 29 -5.44 -3.39 2.75
N ALA A 30 -6.34 -3.11 1.81
CA ALA A 30 -7.35 -2.06 1.94
C ALA A 30 -8.76 -2.64 1.76
N ARG A 31 -9.79 -1.86 2.13
CA ARG A 31 -11.20 -2.26 2.03
C ARG A 31 -12.06 -1.15 1.43
N GLY A 32 -13.19 -1.52 0.84
CA GLY A 32 -14.20 -0.60 0.32
C GLY A 32 -13.65 0.35 -0.75
N ALA A 33 -14.14 1.59 -0.76
CA ALA A 33 -13.77 2.61 -1.75
C ALA A 33 -12.25 2.87 -1.83
N ARG A 34 -11.53 2.77 -0.70
CA ARG A 34 -10.07 2.97 -0.68
C ARG A 34 -9.33 1.91 -1.49
N LEU A 35 -9.77 0.65 -1.43
CA LEU A 35 -9.19 -0.43 -2.24
C LEU A 35 -9.39 -0.15 -3.74
N GLU A 36 -10.59 0.25 -4.13
CA GLU A 36 -10.91 0.58 -5.53
C GLU A 36 -10.09 1.76 -6.05
N GLN A 37 -9.89 2.80 -5.24
CA GLN A 37 -9.03 3.93 -5.60
C GLN A 37 -7.58 3.51 -5.83
N ILE A 38 -7.02 2.67 -4.93
CA ILE A 38 -5.64 2.19 -5.06
C ILE A 38 -5.49 1.30 -6.30
N ARG A 39 -6.46 0.43 -6.61
CA ARG A 39 -6.42 -0.39 -7.81
C ARG A 39 -6.42 0.42 -9.11
N ARG A 40 -7.04 1.60 -9.12
CA ARG A 40 -7.15 2.45 -10.31
C ARG A 40 -5.99 3.44 -10.46
N HIS A 41 -5.41 3.90 -9.35
CA HIS A 41 -4.51 5.06 -9.34
C HIS A 41 -3.25 4.89 -8.47
N GLY A 42 -3.08 3.74 -7.82
CA GLY A 42 -1.99 3.46 -6.89
C GLY A 42 -0.74 2.88 -7.53
#